data_AF-A0A8C3IRP4-F1
#
_entry.id   AF-A0A8C3IRP4-F1
#
_cell.length_a   1.000
_cell.length_b   1.000
_cell.length_c   1.000
_cell.angle_alpha   90.00
_cell.angle_beta   90.00
_cell.angle_gamma   90.00
#
_symmetry.space_group_name_H-M   'P 1'
#
loop_
_entity.id
_entity.type
_entity.pdbx_description
1 polymer ?
#
loop_
_entity_poly.entity_id
_entity_poly.type
_entity_poly.pdbx_seq_one_letter_code
_entity_poly.pdbx_strand_id
1 'polypeptide(L)'
;MLNHDEKQLIKHAWEKVLGHQEDFGAEALERMFAVYPQTKTYFPHFDLHHDSEQIRHHGKKVVTALGDAVRHMDNLSEALSELSNLHAYNLRVDPVNFKASAGQGRGEFPGVRDQPPPFPSLPGVRAVPGAAGSGLPGAEGWSAADTVRFALQLLSHCFQVVLAVHLADEYTPQVHVAYDKFLAAVSAVLAEKYR
;
A
#
# COMPACT_ATOMS: atom_id res chain seq x y z
N MET A 1 -10.62 -18.39 -5.06
CA MET A 1 -9.88 -18.91 -6.23
C MET A 1 -10.38 -18.20 -7.46
N LEU A 2 -9.49 -17.82 -8.37
CA LEU A 2 -9.83 -17.19 -9.65
C LEU A 2 -10.38 -18.25 -10.63
N ASN A 3 -11.47 -17.94 -11.32
CA ASN A 3 -11.98 -18.77 -12.40
C ASN A 3 -11.21 -18.53 -13.72
N HIS A 4 -11.54 -19.28 -14.78
CA HIS A 4 -10.85 -19.17 -16.07
C HIS A 4 -10.99 -17.77 -16.68
N ASP A 5 -12.20 -17.23 -16.72
CA ASP A 5 -12.49 -15.93 -17.34
C ASP A 5 -11.79 -14.79 -16.60
N GLU A 6 -11.79 -14.82 -15.26
CA GLU A 6 -11.09 -13.87 -14.40
C GLU A 6 -9.58 -13.86 -14.70
N LYS A 7 -8.98 -15.04 -14.90
CA LYS A 7 -7.56 -15.14 -15.27
C LYS A 7 -7.29 -14.52 -16.65
N GLN A 8 -8.19 -14.69 -17.62
CA GLN A 8 -8.03 -14.06 -18.94
C GLN A 8 -8.16 -12.54 -18.85
N LEU A 9 -9.13 -12.03 -18.09
CA LEU A 9 -9.30 -10.60 -17.85
C LEU A 9 -8.05 -9.98 -17.23
N ILE A 10 -7.48 -10.65 -16.22
CA ILE A 10 -6.25 -10.20 -15.57
C ILE A 10 -5.10 -10.12 -16.57
N LYS A 11 -4.88 -11.21 -17.35
CA LYS A 11 -3.82 -11.26 -18.35
C LYS A 11 -3.96 -10.17 -19.41
N HIS A 12 -5.16 -10.00 -19.96
CA HIS A 12 -5.44 -8.99 -20.99
C HIS A 12 -5.15 -7.58 -20.48
N ALA A 13 -5.68 -7.22 -19.30
CA ALA A 13 -5.41 -5.93 -18.69
C ALA A 13 -3.91 -5.73 -18.37
N TRP A 14 -3.21 -6.80 -18.00
CA TRP A 14 -1.79 -6.76 -17.69
C TRP A 14 -0.92 -6.41 -18.91
N GLU A 15 -1.38 -6.67 -20.14
CA GLU A 15 -0.64 -6.32 -21.36
C GLU A 15 -0.33 -4.82 -21.44
N LYS A 16 -1.21 -3.96 -20.92
CA LYS A 16 -0.99 -2.50 -20.84
C LYS A 16 0.07 -2.10 -19.82
N VAL A 17 0.33 -2.95 -18.83
CA VAL A 17 1.33 -2.73 -17.77
C VAL A 17 2.72 -3.17 -18.25
N LEU A 18 2.79 -4.09 -19.21
CA LEU A 18 4.06 -4.57 -19.77
C LEU A 18 4.84 -3.42 -20.41
N GLY A 19 6.09 -3.25 -20.00
CA GLY A 19 6.95 -2.15 -20.45
C GLY A 19 6.79 -0.86 -19.64
N HIS A 20 5.75 -0.76 -18.81
CA HIS A 20 5.41 0.42 -18.00
C HIS A 20 5.40 0.14 -16.49
N GLN A 21 6.06 -0.94 -16.06
CA GLN A 21 6.02 -1.39 -14.66
C GLN A 21 6.55 -0.34 -13.67
N GLU A 22 7.53 0.46 -14.09
CA GLU A 22 8.10 1.52 -13.26
C GLU A 22 7.08 2.64 -13.03
N ASP A 23 6.45 3.13 -14.11
CA ASP A 23 5.49 4.23 -14.05
C ASP A 23 4.25 3.84 -13.24
N PHE A 24 3.66 2.67 -13.54
CA PHE A 24 2.49 2.15 -12.82
C PHE A 24 2.79 1.91 -11.34
N GLY A 25 3.98 1.39 -11.04
CA GLY A 25 4.40 1.11 -9.66
C GLY A 25 4.69 2.36 -8.87
N ALA A 26 5.37 3.35 -9.47
CA ALA A 26 5.64 4.63 -8.85
C ALA A 26 4.34 5.37 -8.54
N GLU A 27 3.44 5.47 -9.52
CA GLU A 27 2.16 6.16 -9.36
C GLU A 27 1.30 5.50 -8.26
N ALA A 28 1.27 4.16 -8.20
CA ALA A 28 0.53 3.46 -7.15
C ALA A 28 1.10 3.75 -5.74
N LEU A 29 2.42 3.78 -5.59
CA LEU A 29 3.08 4.11 -4.32
C LEU A 29 2.89 5.58 -3.93
N GLU A 30 3.03 6.51 -4.89
CA GLU A 30 2.80 7.93 -4.63
C GLU A 30 1.34 8.19 -4.21
N ARG A 31 0.37 7.57 -4.89
CA ARG A 31 -1.05 7.61 -4.48
C ARG A 31 -1.24 7.04 -3.08
N MET A 32 -0.59 5.92 -2.75
CA MET A 32 -0.66 5.33 -1.41
C MET A 32 -0.12 6.29 -0.34
N PHE A 33 1.02 6.94 -0.59
CA PHE A 33 1.61 7.89 0.35
C PHE A 33 0.80 9.20 0.48
N ALA A 34 0.11 9.61 -0.58
CA ALA A 34 -0.75 10.78 -0.57
C ALA A 34 -2.08 10.52 0.17
N VAL A 35 -2.72 9.39 -0.12
CA VAL A 35 -4.05 9.04 0.43
C VAL A 35 -3.95 8.41 1.82
N TYR A 36 -2.87 7.69 2.10
CA TYR A 36 -2.63 7.00 3.37
C TYR A 36 -1.26 7.39 3.97
N PRO A 37 -1.08 8.62 4.49
CA PRO A 37 0.22 9.12 4.96
C PRO A 37 0.89 8.27 6.03
N GLN A 38 0.11 7.51 6.82
CA GLN A 38 0.64 6.57 7.80
C GLN A 38 1.51 5.47 7.19
N THR A 39 1.35 5.16 5.90
CA THR A 39 2.17 4.15 5.21
C THR A 39 3.62 4.61 4.98
N LYS A 40 3.90 5.91 5.08
CA LYS A 40 5.25 6.46 4.96
C LYS A 40 6.20 5.95 6.04
N THR A 41 5.67 5.54 7.19
CA THR A 41 6.47 5.01 8.32
C THR A 41 7.18 3.70 7.97
N TYR A 42 6.74 2.97 6.95
CA TYR A 42 7.44 1.78 6.43
C TYR A 42 8.67 2.10 5.58
N PHE A 43 8.82 3.35 5.16
CA PHE A 43 9.88 3.80 4.26
C PHE A 43 10.69 4.95 4.85
N PRO A 44 11.21 4.84 6.10
CA PRO A 44 11.91 5.94 6.76
C PRO A 44 13.25 6.29 6.09
N HIS A 45 13.78 5.40 5.24
CA HIS A 45 15.03 5.56 4.52
C HIS A 45 14.85 5.93 3.05
N PHE A 46 13.62 6.16 2.61
CA PHE A 46 13.34 6.61 1.24
C PHE A 46 13.17 8.12 1.22
N ASP A 47 13.65 8.72 0.14
CA ASP A 47 13.14 9.99 -0.36
C ASP A 47 11.72 9.75 -0.88
N LEU A 48 10.75 10.36 -0.21
CA LEU A 48 9.32 10.24 -0.51
C LEU A 48 8.78 11.46 -1.28
N HIS A 49 9.66 12.31 -1.83
CA HIS A 49 9.26 13.37 -2.73
C HIS A 49 8.73 12.78 -4.06
N HIS A 50 7.85 13.54 -4.72
CA HIS A 50 7.39 13.22 -6.07
C HIS A 50 8.58 13.03 -7.02
N ASP A 51 8.48 12.07 -7.94
CA ASP A 51 9.53 11.68 -8.90
C ASP A 51 10.81 11.09 -8.28
N SER A 52 10.80 10.73 -6.99
CA SER A 52 11.91 10.04 -6.35
C SER A 52 12.30 8.77 -7.10
N GLU A 53 13.58 8.66 -7.47
CA GLU A 53 14.12 7.45 -8.10
C GLU A 53 13.95 6.21 -7.21
N GLN A 54 13.95 6.39 -5.89
CA GLN A 54 13.75 5.30 -4.94
C GLN A 54 12.31 4.77 -4.99
N ILE A 55 11.32 5.66 -5.08
CA ILE A 55 9.92 5.28 -5.27
C ILE A 55 9.76 4.56 -6.61
N ARG A 56 10.33 5.10 -7.69
CA ARG A 56 10.27 4.50 -9.03
C ARG A 56 10.87 3.10 -9.06
N HIS A 57 12.10 2.95 -8.56
CA HIS A 57 12.77 1.65 -8.50
C HIS A 57 12.03 0.64 -7.61
N HIS A 58 11.46 1.07 -6.48
CA HIS A 58 10.68 0.18 -5.63
C HIS A 58 9.35 -0.20 -6.27
N GLY A 59 8.66 0.76 -6.88
CA GLY A 59 7.43 0.54 -7.65
C GLY A 59 7.65 -0.49 -8.76
N LYS A 60 8.74 -0.35 -9.52
CA LYS A 60 9.12 -1.34 -10.54
C LYS A 60 9.28 -2.74 -9.97
N LYS A 61 9.92 -2.89 -8.80
CA LYS A 61 10.07 -4.20 -8.13
C LYS A 61 8.73 -4.80 -7.74
N VAL A 62 7.83 -4.00 -7.16
CA VAL A 62 6.47 -4.42 -6.78
C VAL A 62 5.70 -4.91 -8.00
N VAL A 63 5.65 -4.11 -9.07
CA VAL A 63 4.88 -4.45 -10.28
C VAL A 63 5.52 -5.59 -11.06
N THR A 64 6.85 -5.73 -11.03
CA THR A 64 7.53 -6.91 -11.59
C THR A 64 7.09 -8.19 -10.88
N ALA A 65 7.07 -8.19 -9.54
CA ALA A 65 6.62 -9.34 -8.77
C ALA A 65 5.13 -9.66 -9.01
N LEU A 66 4.28 -8.64 -9.15
CA LEU A 66 2.88 -8.83 -9.57
C LEU A 66 2.80 -9.45 -10.97
N GLY A 67 3.69 -9.07 -11.89
CA GLY A 67 3.77 -9.68 -13.22
C GLY A 67 4.14 -11.15 -13.20
N ASP A 68 5.03 -11.55 -12.30
CA ASP A 68 5.34 -12.96 -12.07
C ASP A 68 4.13 -13.70 -11.48
N ALA A 69 3.41 -13.08 -10.52
CA ALA A 69 2.16 -13.63 -10.00
C ALA A 69 1.08 -13.80 -11.09
N VAL A 70 0.95 -12.86 -12.04
CA VAL A 70 0.03 -12.97 -13.18
C VAL A 70 0.39 -14.16 -14.08
N ARG A 71 1.69 -14.47 -14.26
CA ARG A 71 2.14 -15.64 -15.01
C ARG A 71 1.83 -16.96 -14.29
N HIS A 72 1.76 -16.93 -12.96
CA HIS A 72 1.63 -18.11 -12.10
C HIS A 72 0.36 -18.10 -11.22
N MET A 73 -0.77 -17.61 -11.74
CA MET A 73 -2.03 -17.49 -10.97
C MET A 73 -2.58 -18.81 -10.39
N ASP A 74 -2.18 -19.95 -10.94
CA ASP A 74 -2.53 -21.28 -10.41
C ASP A 74 -1.63 -21.75 -9.26
N ASN A 75 -0.49 -21.09 -9.06
CA ASN A 75 0.53 -21.48 -8.09
C ASN A 75 1.22 -20.25 -7.47
N LEU A 76 0.42 -19.35 -6.89
CA LEU A 76 0.91 -18.10 -6.32
C LEU A 76 1.87 -18.32 -5.14
N SER A 77 1.63 -19.34 -4.31
CA SER A 77 2.46 -19.63 -3.14
C SER A 77 3.90 -19.96 -3.52
N GLU A 78 4.11 -20.73 -4.59
CA GLU A 78 5.45 -21.03 -5.09
C GLU A 78 6.08 -19.79 -5.74
N ALA A 79 5.34 -19.12 -6.62
CA ALA A 79 5.84 -17.96 -7.37
C ALA A 79 6.25 -16.79 -6.47
N LEU A 80 5.57 -16.60 -5.34
CA LEU A 80 5.83 -15.51 -4.39
C LEU A 80 6.58 -15.97 -3.12
N SER A 81 7.09 -17.20 -3.08
CA SER A 81 7.67 -17.77 -1.85
C SER A 81 8.84 -16.96 -1.32
N GLU A 82 9.74 -16.50 -2.21
CA GLU A 82 10.89 -15.66 -1.84
C GLU A 82 10.46 -14.28 -1.34
N LEU A 83 9.47 -13.67 -2.00
CA LEU A 83 8.93 -12.38 -1.58
C LEU A 83 8.21 -12.48 -0.23
N SER A 84 7.44 -13.56 -0.02
CA SER A 84 6.80 -13.87 1.26
C SER A 84 7.83 -14.02 2.39
N ASN A 85 8.96 -14.69 2.14
CA ASN A 85 10.08 -14.76 3.10
C ASN A 85 10.66 -13.37 3.41
N LEU A 86 10.90 -12.56 2.37
CA LEU A 86 11.46 -11.22 2.52
C LEU A 86 10.55 -10.34 3.39
N HIS A 87 9.24 -10.36 3.13
CA HIS A 87 8.27 -9.63 3.92
C HIS A 87 8.27 -10.14 5.37
N ALA A 88 8.08 -11.45 5.58
CA ALA A 88 7.96 -12.04 6.92
C ALA A 88 9.18 -11.80 7.82
N TYR A 89 10.39 -11.99 7.30
CA TYR A 89 11.59 -12.02 8.15
C TYR A 89 12.37 -10.70 8.15
N ASN A 90 12.36 -9.94 7.05
CA ASN A 90 13.24 -8.77 6.89
C ASN A 90 12.50 -7.44 7.03
N LEU A 91 11.23 -7.34 6.59
CA LEU A 91 10.50 -6.08 6.62
C LEU A 91 9.71 -5.83 7.91
N ARG A 92 9.73 -6.77 8.88
CA ARG A 92 9.07 -6.74 10.20
C ARG A 92 8.23 -5.49 10.39
N VAL A 93 7.02 -5.53 9.81
CA VAL A 93 6.09 -4.42 9.91
C VAL A 93 5.59 -4.43 11.35
N ASP A 94 6.26 -3.67 12.21
CA ASP A 94 5.92 -3.62 13.63
C ASP A 94 4.48 -3.08 13.75
N PRO A 95 3.57 -3.77 14.44
CA PRO A 95 2.25 -3.23 14.76
C PRO A 95 2.32 -1.84 15.42
N VAL A 96 3.42 -1.48 16.09
CA VAL A 96 3.68 -0.13 16.60
C VAL A 96 3.75 0.94 15.51
N ASN A 97 4.11 0.60 14.26
CA ASN A 97 4.04 1.56 13.15
C ASN A 97 2.59 2.01 12.84
N PHE A 98 1.59 1.34 13.44
CA PHE A 98 0.18 1.75 13.43
C PHE A 98 -0.29 2.40 14.74
N LYS A 99 0.59 2.65 15.73
CA LYS A 99 0.18 3.35 16.96
C LYS A 99 -0.20 4.79 16.66
N ALA A 100 -1.50 5.01 16.57
CA ALA A 100 -2.12 6.31 16.66
C ALA A 100 -1.91 6.86 18.08
N SER A 101 -1.48 8.12 18.17
CA SER A 101 -1.51 8.89 19.39
C SER A 101 -2.97 9.09 19.83
N ALA A 102 -3.41 8.33 20.84
CA ALA A 102 -4.67 8.57 21.53
C ALA A 102 -4.54 9.84 22.38
N GLY A 103 -4.90 10.98 21.79
CA GLY A 103 -5.03 12.26 22.48
C GLY A 103 -6.43 12.43 23.05
N GLN A 104 -6.53 12.26 24.36
CA GLN A 104 -7.62 12.72 25.22
C GLN A 104 -8.02 14.18 24.91
N GLY A 105 -9.31 14.48 24.71
CA GLY A 105 -9.79 15.86 24.67
C GLY A 105 -11.24 16.01 24.20
N ARG A 106 -12.19 16.11 25.15
CA ARG A 106 -13.57 16.53 24.92
C ARG A 106 -13.65 18.04 24.64
N GLY A 107 -14.54 18.46 23.74
CA GLY A 107 -15.27 19.73 23.85
C GLY A 107 -15.05 20.80 22.76
N GLU A 108 -16.11 21.02 21.97
CA GLU A 108 -16.62 22.31 21.46
C GLU A 108 -16.01 22.98 20.18
N PHE A 109 -16.88 23.16 19.17
CA PHE A 109 -16.77 24.10 18.02
C PHE A 109 -17.37 25.48 18.44
N PRO A 110 -17.20 26.65 17.76
CA PRO A 110 -16.88 26.89 16.33
C PRO A 110 -15.96 28.12 16.00
N GLY A 111 -15.55 28.28 14.73
CA GLY A 111 -15.17 29.60 14.16
C GLY A 111 -13.70 29.85 13.75
N VAL A 112 -13.50 29.90 12.43
CA VAL A 112 -12.45 30.52 11.57
C VAL A 112 -11.30 31.36 12.20
N ARG A 113 -10.08 30.98 11.78
CA ARG A 113 -8.80 31.74 11.66
C ARG A 113 -8.26 32.47 12.89
N ASP A 114 -7.24 31.88 13.51
CA ASP A 114 -5.89 32.46 13.68
C ASP A 114 -5.01 31.44 14.46
N GLN A 115 -3.73 31.32 14.07
CA GLN A 115 -2.79 30.35 14.66
C GLN A 115 -2.63 30.52 16.19
N PRO A 116 -2.57 29.43 16.98
CA PRO A 116 -2.13 29.49 18.37
C PRO A 116 -0.65 29.08 18.58
N PRO A 117 -0.06 29.44 19.73
CA PRO A 117 1.38 29.70 19.95
C PRO A 117 2.19 28.45 20.37
N PRO A 118 3.54 28.52 20.54
CA PRO A 118 4.39 27.33 20.53
C PRO A 118 4.39 26.57 21.86
N PHE A 119 4.49 25.24 21.79
CA PHE A 119 4.71 24.37 22.94
C PHE A 119 6.17 24.44 23.44
N PRO A 120 6.41 24.23 24.76
CA PRO A 120 7.73 24.35 25.36
C PRO A 120 8.66 23.22 24.89
N SER A 121 9.93 23.59 24.69
CA SER A 121 10.99 22.74 24.15
C SER A 121 11.47 21.70 25.18
N LEU A 122 11.56 20.44 24.75
CA LEU A 122 12.45 19.44 25.36
C LEU A 122 13.64 19.17 24.42
N PRO A 123 14.86 19.00 24.95
CA PRO A 123 16.07 19.05 24.13
C PRO A 123 16.33 17.72 23.40
N GLY A 124 16.51 17.78 22.08
CA GLY A 124 17.32 16.78 21.37
C GLY A 124 16.81 16.19 20.04
N VAL A 125 15.55 16.40 19.62
CA VAL A 125 15.06 15.79 18.36
C VAL A 125 14.19 16.78 17.57
N ARG A 126 14.62 17.11 16.35
CA ARG A 126 13.93 18.02 15.43
C ARG A 126 12.76 17.30 14.76
N ALA A 127 11.53 17.66 15.13
CA ALA A 127 10.31 17.21 14.45
C ALA A 127 10.19 17.84 13.05
N VAL A 128 9.78 17.04 12.07
CA VAL A 128 9.35 17.51 10.74
C VAL A 128 7.84 17.78 10.82
N PRO A 129 7.33 18.99 10.52
CA PRO A 129 5.91 19.32 10.68
C PRO A 129 5.10 18.88 9.46
N GLY A 130 3.92 18.27 9.66
CA GLY A 130 2.90 18.21 8.61
C GLY A 130 2.00 16.98 8.43
N ALA A 131 1.87 16.04 9.38
CA ALA A 131 0.95 14.90 9.23
C ALA A 131 -0.18 14.94 10.27
N ALA A 132 -1.21 15.75 10.03
CA ALA A 132 -2.45 15.71 10.79
C ALA A 132 -3.57 15.14 9.90
N GLY A 133 -4.18 14.03 10.34
CA GLY A 133 -5.52 13.63 9.92
C GLY A 133 -5.64 12.42 8.99
N SER A 134 -5.59 11.21 9.55
CA SER A 134 -6.38 10.03 9.10
C SER A 134 -6.10 8.82 10.01
N GLY A 135 -6.58 8.86 11.25
CA GLY A 135 -6.53 7.68 12.13
C GLY A 135 -7.59 6.66 11.70
N LEU A 136 -7.18 5.43 11.40
CA LEU A 136 -8.09 4.32 11.11
C LEU A 136 -8.70 3.78 12.42
N PRO A 137 -10.03 3.75 12.57
CA PRO A 137 -10.65 3.17 13.76
C PRO A 137 -10.47 1.64 13.77
N GLY A 138 -9.98 1.07 14.88
CA GLY A 138 -10.04 -0.39 15.14
C GLY A 138 -8.76 -1.21 14.96
N ALA A 139 -7.57 -0.59 14.92
CA ALA A 139 -6.29 -1.30 14.80
C ALA A 139 -5.76 -1.92 16.11
N GLU A 140 -6.48 -1.79 17.23
CA GLU A 140 -6.05 -2.34 18.53
C GLU A 140 -6.09 -3.88 18.51
N GLY A 141 -4.94 -4.53 18.72
CA GLY A 141 -4.84 -6.00 18.81
C GLY A 141 -4.49 -6.72 17.51
N TRP A 142 -4.11 -6.01 16.44
CA TRP A 142 -3.71 -6.63 15.18
C TRP A 142 -2.39 -7.40 15.31
N SER A 143 -2.35 -8.60 14.71
CA SER A 143 -1.09 -9.32 14.51
C SER A 143 -0.22 -8.63 13.44
N ALA A 144 1.06 -9.00 13.37
CA ALA A 144 1.94 -8.57 12.27
C ALA A 144 1.38 -9.01 10.90
N ALA A 145 0.72 -10.18 10.84
CA ALA A 145 0.06 -10.67 9.63
C ALA A 145 -1.14 -9.79 9.24
N ASP A 146 -1.95 -9.33 10.20
CA ASP A 146 -3.11 -8.45 9.93
C ASP A 146 -2.66 -7.09 9.41
N THR A 147 -1.64 -6.55 10.07
CA THR A 147 -0.91 -5.34 9.69
C THR A 147 -0.42 -5.39 8.23
N VAL A 148 0.26 -6.48 7.85
CA VAL A 148 0.80 -6.65 6.48
C VAL A 148 -0.31 -6.81 5.47
N ARG A 149 -1.35 -7.60 5.78
CA ARG A 149 -2.54 -7.74 4.92
C ARG A 149 -3.18 -6.39 4.66
N PHE A 150 -3.35 -5.59 5.71
CA PHE A 150 -3.96 -4.27 5.59
C PHE A 150 -3.12 -3.32 4.74
N ALA A 151 -1.80 -3.25 4.97
CA ALA A 151 -0.92 -2.41 4.16
C ALA A 151 -0.93 -2.82 2.66
N LEU A 152 -0.94 -4.13 2.37
CA LEU A 152 -1.05 -4.65 1.01
C LEU A 152 -2.41 -4.35 0.38
N GLN A 153 -3.50 -4.31 1.16
CA GLN A 153 -4.82 -3.90 0.68
C GLN A 153 -4.84 -2.41 0.28
N LEU A 154 -4.19 -1.53 1.05
CA LEU A 154 -4.07 -0.11 0.69
C LEU A 154 -3.32 0.07 -0.64
N LEU A 155 -2.21 -0.65 -0.80
CA LEU A 155 -1.45 -0.66 -2.05
C LEU A 155 -2.27 -1.25 -3.21
N SER A 156 -3.00 -2.34 -2.98
CA SER A 156 -3.87 -2.98 -3.97
C SER A 156 -4.94 -2.02 -4.47
N HIS A 157 -5.58 -1.28 -3.57
CA HIS A 157 -6.57 -0.25 -3.93
C HIS A 157 -5.94 0.84 -4.80
N CYS A 158 -4.77 1.36 -4.42
CA CYS A 158 -4.07 2.38 -5.20
C CYS A 158 -3.69 1.85 -6.59
N PHE A 159 -3.23 0.61 -6.69
CA PHE A 159 -2.90 -0.02 -7.97
C PHE A 159 -4.14 -0.21 -8.86
N GLN A 160 -5.28 -0.61 -8.32
CA GLN A 160 -6.54 -0.67 -9.07
C GLN A 160 -6.99 0.70 -9.58
N VAL A 161 -6.77 1.77 -8.82
CA VAL A 161 -7.03 3.15 -9.29
C VAL A 161 -6.11 3.50 -10.46
N VAL A 162 -4.82 3.16 -10.39
CA VAL A 162 -3.88 3.37 -11.50
C VAL A 162 -4.33 2.59 -12.74
N LEU A 163 -4.69 1.31 -12.59
CA LEU A 163 -5.25 0.53 -13.71
C LEU A 163 -6.49 1.20 -14.30
N ALA A 164 -7.43 1.67 -13.48
CA ALA A 164 -8.63 2.34 -13.95
C ALA A 164 -8.33 3.63 -14.74
N VAL A 165 -7.35 4.42 -14.28
CA VAL A 165 -6.94 5.66 -14.96
C VAL A 165 -6.32 5.37 -16.33
N HIS A 166 -5.45 4.36 -16.44
CA HIS A 166 -4.71 4.08 -17.67
C HIS A 166 -5.43 3.16 -18.66
N LEU A 167 -6.32 2.30 -18.19
CA LEU A 167 -7.13 1.42 -19.05
C LEU A 167 -8.44 2.10 -19.49
N ALA A 168 -8.88 3.16 -18.79
CA ALA A 168 -10.08 3.93 -19.08
C ALA A 168 -11.30 3.01 -19.35
N ASP A 169 -11.87 3.06 -20.57
CA ASP A 169 -13.05 2.28 -20.95
C ASP A 169 -12.80 0.75 -20.98
N GLU A 170 -11.53 0.31 -21.05
CA GLU A 170 -11.17 -1.11 -20.96
C GLU A 170 -11.25 -1.65 -19.52
N TYR A 171 -11.28 -0.78 -18.50
CA TYR A 171 -11.36 -1.17 -17.10
C TYR A 171 -12.81 -1.42 -16.65
N THR A 172 -13.37 -2.52 -17.13
CA THR A 172 -14.77 -2.90 -16.84
C THR A 172 -14.96 -3.35 -15.38
N PRO A 173 -16.20 -3.37 -14.87
CA PRO A 173 -16.51 -3.92 -13.54
C PRO A 173 -16.01 -5.36 -13.35
N GLN A 174 -16.01 -6.16 -14.41
CA GLN A 174 -15.52 -7.54 -14.40
C GLN A 174 -14.00 -7.58 -14.22
N VAL A 175 -13.26 -6.71 -14.92
CA VAL A 175 -11.80 -6.55 -14.72
C VAL A 175 -11.52 -6.10 -13.29
N HIS A 176 -12.27 -5.13 -12.78
CA HIS A 176 -12.12 -4.65 -11.41
C HIS A 176 -12.27 -5.77 -10.37
N VAL A 177 -13.35 -6.55 -10.46
CA VAL A 177 -13.61 -7.69 -9.55
C VAL A 177 -12.55 -8.79 -9.70
N ALA A 178 -12.07 -9.06 -10.92
CA ALA A 178 -11.01 -10.04 -11.14
C ALA A 178 -9.70 -9.61 -10.47
N TYR A 179 -9.30 -8.34 -10.62
CA TYR A 179 -8.11 -7.78 -9.97
C TYR A 179 -8.24 -7.73 -8.45
N ASP A 180 -9.41 -7.37 -7.92
CA ASP A 180 -9.66 -7.37 -6.47
C ASP A 180 -9.41 -8.77 -5.88
N LYS A 181 -9.99 -9.80 -6.49
CA LYS A 181 -9.77 -11.20 -6.07
C LYS A 181 -8.31 -11.63 -6.20
N PHE A 182 -7.64 -11.24 -7.29
CA PHE A 182 -6.23 -11.58 -7.53
C PHE A 182 -5.31 -10.94 -6.50
N LEU A 183 -5.45 -9.63 -6.27
CA LEU A 183 -4.63 -8.88 -5.31
C LEU A 183 -4.90 -9.32 -3.87
N ALA A 184 -6.15 -9.70 -3.54
CA ALA A 184 -6.48 -10.32 -2.27
C ALA A 184 -5.77 -11.68 -2.08
N ALA A 185 -5.70 -12.50 -3.13
CA ALA A 185 -4.98 -13.78 -3.08
C ALA A 185 -3.46 -13.58 -2.93
N VAL A 186 -2.87 -12.64 -3.68
CA VAL A 186 -1.46 -12.25 -3.54
C VAL A 186 -1.17 -11.78 -2.11
N SER A 187 -2.02 -10.92 -1.56
CA SER A 187 -1.86 -10.41 -0.18
C SER A 187 -1.94 -11.53 0.86
N ALA A 188 -2.82 -12.51 0.67
CA ALA A 188 -2.93 -13.66 1.56
C ALA A 188 -1.66 -14.51 1.56
N VAL A 189 -1.06 -14.76 0.39
CA VAL A 189 0.19 -15.52 0.22
C VAL A 189 1.39 -14.79 0.85
N LEU A 190 1.50 -13.48 0.65
CA LEU A 190 2.58 -12.69 1.23
C LEU A 190 2.49 -12.61 2.77
N ALA A 191 1.28 -12.69 3.32
CA ALA A 191 1.05 -12.69 4.76
C ALA A 191 1.08 -14.09 5.40
N GLU A 192 1.19 -15.17 4.62
CA GLU A 192 1.07 -16.55 5.13
C GLU A 192 2.17 -16.89 6.13
N LYS A 193 3.40 -16.42 5.88
CA LYS A 193 4.59 -16.73 6.71
C LYS A 193 4.72 -15.87 7.97
N TYR A 194 3.75 -15.00 8.25
CA TYR A 194 3.66 -14.23 9.49
C TYR A 194 2.82 -14.91 10.58
N ARG A 195 2.28 -16.11 10.30
CA ARG A 195 1.48 -16.91 11.23
C ARG A 195 2.34 -17.78 12.14
#